data_AF-A0A957AWD8-F1
#
_entry.id   AF-A0A957AWD8-F1
#
_cell.length_a   1.000
_cell.length_b   1.000
_cell.length_c   1.000
_cell.angle_alpha   90.00
_cell.angle_beta   90.00
_cell.angle_gamma   90.00
#
_symmetry.space_group_name_H-M   'P 1'
#
loop_
_entity.id
_entity.type
_entity.pdbx_description
1 polymer ?
#
loop_
_entity_poly.entity_id
_entity_poly.type
_entity_poly.pdbx_seq_one_letter_code
_entity_poly.pdbx_strand_id
1 'polypeptide(L)'
;MYKQRNCTTGFVYLLRFDRPISEAHTTQHYIGWTNDLATRMQAHHLGHGSRLCQVANERGIRFQIARVWRGDRALERKLKRWKCAPKLARRECSPAGVVELSRPEIEEALIAF
;
A
#
# COMPACT_ATOMS: atom_id res chain seq x y z
N MET A 1 -20.68 7.91 -24.54
CA MET A 1 -21.03 6.65 -23.85
C MET A 1 -20.10 6.49 -22.64
N TYR A 2 -20.49 7.02 -21.48
CA TYR A 2 -19.65 6.95 -20.26
C TYR A 2 -19.80 5.57 -19.62
N LYS A 3 -18.73 4.76 -19.66
CA LYS A 3 -18.68 3.45 -19.02
C LYS A 3 -18.63 3.68 -17.50
N GLN A 4 -19.72 3.36 -16.79
CA GLN A 4 -19.73 3.37 -15.33
C GLN A 4 -18.60 2.45 -14.84
N ARG A 5 -17.56 3.04 -14.27
CA ARG A 5 -16.51 2.30 -13.59
C ARG A 5 -17.06 1.94 -12.22
N ASN A 6 -17.35 0.66 -11.99
CA ASN A 6 -17.62 0.15 -10.65
C ASN A 6 -16.38 0.41 -9.77
N CYS A 7 -16.40 1.51 -9.02
CA CYS A 7 -15.35 1.91 -8.08
C CYS A 7 -15.72 1.44 -6.67
N THR A 8 -15.55 0.15 -6.39
CA THR A 8 -15.62 -0.33 -5.01
C THR A 8 -14.62 0.45 -4.16
N THR A 9 -15.11 1.14 -3.15
CA THR A 9 -14.27 1.91 -2.22
C THR A 9 -13.60 0.94 -1.25
N GLY A 10 -12.35 1.22 -0.91
CA GLY A 10 -11.52 0.43 0.01
C GLY A 10 -10.32 1.24 0.49
N PHE A 11 -9.21 0.56 0.73
CA PHE A 11 -7.97 1.13 1.24
C PHE A 11 -6.88 1.04 0.18
N VAL A 12 -6.29 2.19 -0.16
CA VAL A 12 -5.01 2.26 -0.87
C VAL A 12 -3.91 2.43 0.18
N TYR A 13 -2.89 1.58 0.16
CA TYR A 13 -1.82 1.60 1.15
C TYR A 13 -0.45 1.68 0.48
N LEU A 14 0.50 2.23 1.22
CA LEU A 14 1.92 2.29 0.89
C LEU A 14 2.71 1.54 1.94
N LEU A 15 3.42 0.49 1.54
CA LEU A 15 4.40 -0.20 2.37
C LEU A 15 5.79 0.40 2.16
N ARG A 16 6.59 0.39 3.22
CA ARG A 16 8.02 0.70 3.20
C ARG A 16 8.81 -0.49 3.74
N PHE A 17 9.74 -1.00 2.94
CA PHE A 17 10.68 -2.06 3.32
C PHE A 17 11.88 -1.45 4.06
N ASP A 18 12.40 -2.15 5.08
CA ASP A 18 13.53 -1.69 5.89
C ASP A 18 14.82 -1.49 5.07
N ARG A 19 14.97 -2.25 3.97
CA ARG A 19 16.11 -2.18 3.03
C ARG A 19 15.67 -2.51 1.60
N PRO A 20 16.48 -2.21 0.56
CA PRO A 20 16.18 -2.56 -0.83
C PRO A 20 15.85 -4.05 -1.00
N ILE A 21 14.85 -4.37 -1.83
CA ILE A 21 14.37 -5.75 -1.99
C ILE A 21 15.46 -6.67 -2.58
N SER A 22 16.31 -6.14 -3.46
CA SER A 22 17.53 -6.77 -3.95
C SER A 22 18.55 -5.73 -4.45
N GLU A 23 19.78 -6.17 -4.69
CA GLU A 23 20.81 -5.35 -5.33
C GLU A 23 20.43 -4.97 -6.77
N ALA A 24 19.90 -5.93 -7.54
CA ALA A 24 19.47 -5.70 -8.92
C ALA A 24 18.14 -4.93 -9.04
N HIS A 25 17.30 -4.94 -7.99
CA HIS A 25 16.02 -4.28 -7.97
C HIS A 25 15.86 -3.53 -6.64
N THR A 26 16.24 -2.26 -6.62
CA THR A 26 16.40 -1.50 -5.38
C THR A 26 15.10 -0.93 -4.79
N THR A 27 13.92 -1.38 -5.25
CA THR A 27 12.65 -0.87 -4.71
C THR A 27 12.55 -1.11 -3.21
N GLN A 28 12.10 -0.07 -2.49
CA GLN A 28 11.82 -0.10 -1.06
C GLN A 28 10.38 0.27 -0.74
N HIS A 29 9.53 0.41 -1.76
CA HIS A 29 8.15 0.82 -1.59
C HIS A 29 7.22 -0.04 -2.43
N TYR A 30 6.04 -0.32 -1.89
CA TYR A 30 4.98 -1.03 -2.58
C TYR A 30 3.65 -0.32 -2.33
N ILE A 31 2.92 -0.02 -3.41
CA ILE A 31 1.57 0.54 -3.34
C ILE A 31 0.59 -0.55 -3.75
N GLY A 32 -0.47 -0.73 -2.97
CA GLY A 32 -1.55 -1.65 -3.27
C GLY A 32 -2.92 -1.13 -2.86
N TRP A 33 -3.96 -1.85 -3.27
CA TRP A 33 -5.35 -1.60 -2.89
C TRP A 33 -5.99 -2.88 -2.35
N THR A 34 -6.95 -2.73 -1.44
CA THR A 34 -7.76 -3.82 -0.89
C THR A 34 -9.09 -3.29 -0.33
N ASN A 35 -10.11 -4.13 -0.25
CA ASN A 35 -11.34 -3.85 0.52
C ASN A 35 -11.22 -4.30 1.98
N ASP A 36 -10.30 -5.22 2.27
CA ASP A 36 -10.00 -5.73 3.61
C ASP A 36 -8.52 -5.52 3.90
N LEU A 37 -8.21 -4.58 4.79
CA LEU A 37 -6.84 -4.21 5.11
C LEU A 37 -6.15 -5.26 5.99
N ALA A 38 -6.85 -5.78 7.01
CA ALA A 38 -6.35 -6.78 7.94
C ALA A 38 -5.90 -8.05 7.21
N THR A 39 -6.80 -8.68 6.46
CA THR A 39 -6.52 -9.90 5.68
C THR A 39 -5.39 -9.67 4.69
N ARG A 40 -5.37 -8.49 4.04
CA ARG A 40 -4.33 -8.16 3.06
C ARG A 40 -2.95 -8.00 3.70
N MET A 41 -2.88 -7.36 4.87
CA MET A 41 -1.62 -7.21 5.60
C MET A 41 -1.12 -8.54 6.13
N GLN A 42 -2.00 -9.40 6.64
CA GLN A 42 -1.63 -10.75 7.05
C GLN A 42 -1.05 -11.54 5.86
N ALA A 43 -1.71 -11.51 4.71
CA ALA A 43 -1.21 -12.18 3.50
C ALA A 43 0.17 -11.65 3.07
N HIS A 44 0.43 -10.34 3.18
CA HIS A 44 1.76 -9.79 2.89
C HIS A 44 2.81 -10.26 3.90
N HIS A 45 2.49 -10.30 5.20
CA HIS A 45 3.42 -10.76 6.23
C HIS A 45 3.77 -12.25 6.07
N LEU A 46 2.81 -13.07 5.61
CA LEU A 46 3.05 -14.47 5.25
C LEU A 46 3.77 -14.65 3.91
N GLY A 47 4.03 -13.57 3.16
CA GLY A 47 4.67 -13.63 1.85
C GLY A 47 3.75 -14.05 0.69
N HIS A 48 2.44 -14.15 0.91
CA HIS A 48 1.45 -14.56 -0.11
C HIS A 48 0.75 -13.37 -0.78
N GLY A 49 0.91 -12.16 -0.24
CA GLY A 49 0.18 -10.99 -0.72
C GLY A 49 0.71 -10.41 -2.04
N SER A 50 2.01 -10.49 -2.32
CA SER A 50 2.58 -10.03 -3.59
C SER A 50 3.97 -10.61 -3.81
N ARG A 51 4.46 -10.64 -5.06
CA ARG A 51 5.83 -11.08 -5.35
C ARG A 51 6.88 -10.29 -4.57
N LEU A 52 6.71 -8.98 -4.38
CA LEU A 52 7.64 -8.17 -3.60
C LEU A 52 7.63 -8.56 -2.11
N CYS A 53 6.46 -8.77 -1.52
CA CYS A 53 6.36 -9.19 -0.11
C CYS A 53 6.81 -10.64 0.08
N GLN A 54 6.60 -11.51 -0.91
CA GLN A 54 7.18 -12.85 -0.95
C GLN A 54 8.70 -12.80 -0.89
N VAL A 55 9.34 -12.03 -1.79
CA VAL A 55 10.80 -11.86 -1.79
C VAL A 55 11.28 -11.23 -0.48
N ALA A 56 10.52 -10.30 0.08
CA ALA A 56 10.86 -9.67 1.35
C ALA A 56 10.89 -10.72 2.46
N ASN A 57 9.85 -11.55 2.54
CA ASN A 57 9.74 -12.65 3.49
C ASN A 57 10.89 -13.67 3.31
N GLU A 58 11.10 -14.15 2.07
CA GLU A 58 12.19 -15.08 1.71
C GLU A 58 13.58 -14.56 2.13
N ARG A 59 13.76 -13.24 2.20
CA ARG A 59 15.03 -12.57 2.53
C ARG A 59 15.09 -11.99 3.95
N GLY A 60 14.06 -12.23 4.78
CA GLY A 60 13.96 -11.64 6.13
C GLY A 60 13.93 -10.10 6.13
N ILE A 61 13.41 -9.48 5.08
CA ILE A 61 13.23 -8.03 4.98
C ILE A 61 11.87 -7.67 5.57
N ARG A 62 11.89 -7.00 6.72
CA ARG A 62 10.67 -6.44 7.31
C ARG A 62 10.17 -5.27 6.50
N PHE A 63 8.87 -5.02 6.63
CA PHE A 63 8.21 -3.84 6.10
C PHE A 63 7.09 -3.41 7.03
N GLN A 64 6.64 -2.17 6.84
CA GLN A 64 5.58 -1.56 7.62
C GLN A 64 4.70 -0.71 6.72
N ILE A 65 3.46 -0.48 7.16
CA ILE A 65 2.57 0.49 6.52
C ILE A 65 3.14 1.88 6.77
N ALA A 66 3.47 2.59 5.70
CA ALA A 66 3.90 3.98 5.78
C ALA A 66 2.68 4.92 5.81
N ARG A 67 1.69 4.68 4.93
CA ARG A 67 0.48 5.49 4.79
C ARG A 67 -0.69 4.68 4.23
N VAL A 68 -1.92 5.09 4.57
CA VAL A 68 -3.17 4.51 4.05
C VAL A 68 -4.13 5.62 3.67
N TRP A 69 -4.84 5.46 2.56
CA TRP A 69 -5.85 6.38 2.05
C TRP A 69 -7.15 5.64 1.76
N ARG A 70 -8.30 6.28 2.02
CA ARG A 70 -9.59 5.80 1.50
C ARG A 70 -9.63 6.03 0.00
N GLY A 71 -9.99 5.00 -0.77
CA GLY A 71 -10.11 5.12 -2.21
C GLY A 71 -10.27 3.79 -2.93
N ASP A 72 -10.16 3.84 -4.25
CA ASP A 72 -10.41 2.72 -5.15
C ASP A 72 -9.14 2.32 -5.93
N ARG A 73 -9.31 1.36 -6.85
CA ARG A 73 -8.25 0.96 -7.78
C ARG A 73 -7.82 2.10 -8.72
N ALA A 74 -8.64 3.12 -8.96
CA ALA A 74 -8.24 4.27 -9.78
C ALA A 74 -7.24 5.14 -9.04
N LEU A 75 -7.43 5.39 -7.75
CA LEU A 75 -6.46 6.06 -6.88
C LEU A 75 -5.14 5.28 -6.81
N GLU A 76 -5.20 3.97 -6.58
CA GLU A 76 -4.00 3.10 -6.58
C GLU A 76 -3.20 3.26 -7.89
N ARG A 77 -3.88 3.15 -9.03
CA ARG A 77 -3.26 3.33 -10.35
C ARG A 77 -2.69 4.74 -10.53
N LYS A 78 -3.35 5.78 -10.01
CA LYS A 78 -2.87 7.16 -10.04
C LYS A 78 -1.57 7.30 -9.26
N LEU A 79 -1.52 6.81 -8.02
CA LEU A 79 -0.32 6.87 -7.18
C LEU A 79 0.85 6.06 -7.77
N LYS A 80 0.59 4.87 -8.34
CA LYS A 80 1.61 4.09 -9.06
C LYS A 80 2.22 4.82 -10.26
N ARG A 81 1.42 5.65 -10.96
CA ARG A 81 1.89 6.45 -12.11
C ARG A 81 2.74 7.65 -11.68
N TRP A 82 2.59 8.17 -10.47
CA TRP A 82 3.40 9.29 -10.00
C TRP A 82 4.88 8.95 -9.82
N LYS A 83 5.21 7.66 -9.64
CA LYS A 83 6.59 7.17 -9.46
C LYS A 83 7.36 7.91 -8.34
N CYS A 84 6.65 8.43 -7.34
CA CYS A 84 7.19 9.22 -6.25
C CYS A 84 6.98 8.59 -4.87
N ALA A 85 6.90 7.26 -4.80
CA ALA A 85 6.63 6.52 -3.55
C ALA A 85 7.52 6.94 -2.34
N PRO A 86 8.82 7.25 -2.50
CA PRO A 86 9.62 7.77 -1.39
C PRO A 86 9.13 9.12 -0.85
N LYS A 87 8.71 10.03 -1.74
CA LYS A 87 8.15 11.35 -1.37
C LYS A 87 6.80 11.19 -0.68
N LEU A 88 5.98 10.25 -1.16
CA LEU A 88 4.71 9.89 -0.51
C LEU A 88 4.95 9.39 0.92
N ALA A 89 5.93 8.51 1.13
CA ALA A 89 6.28 7.95 2.45
C ALA A 89 6.78 9.03 3.42
N ARG A 90 7.57 10.00 2.93
CA ARG A 90 8.08 11.13 3.72
C ARG A 90 7.09 12.28 3.90
N ARG A 91 5.85 12.14 3.40
CA ARG A 91 4.81 13.18 3.42
C ARG A 91 5.19 14.47 2.68
N GLU A 92 6.18 14.42 1.78
CA GLU A 92 6.55 15.52 0.88
C GLU A 92 5.53 15.69 -0.27
N CYS A 93 4.73 14.64 -0.52
CA CYS A 93 3.66 14.64 -1.51
C CYS A 93 2.46 13.86 -0.97
N SER A 94 1.25 14.26 -1.38
CA SER A 94 0.00 13.60 -0.99
C SER A 94 -1.03 13.70 -2.12
N PRO A 95 -1.89 12.70 -2.33
CA PRO A 95 -3.05 12.85 -3.21
C PRO A 95 -4.00 13.93 -2.68
N ALA A 96 -4.18 15.00 -3.46
CA ALA A 96 -5.14 16.06 -3.14
C ALA A 96 -6.58 15.52 -3.14
N GLY A 97 -7.39 15.98 -2.19
CA GLY A 97 -8.80 15.62 -2.06
C GLY A 97 -9.06 14.17 -1.64
N VAL A 98 -8.06 13.48 -1.09
CA VAL A 98 -8.16 12.09 -0.64
C VAL A 98 -7.94 12.02 0.86
N VAL A 99 -8.83 11.32 1.56
CA VAL A 99 -8.74 11.09 3.00
C VAL A 99 -7.60 10.10 3.28
N GLU A 100 -6.55 10.57 3.95
CA GLU A 100 -5.55 9.71 4.59
C GLU A 100 -6.04 9.29 5.97
N LEU A 101 -5.89 8.01 6.31
CA LEU A 101 -6.23 7.52 7.64
C LEU A 101 -5.17 7.96 8.65
N SER A 102 -5.64 8.33 9.84
CA SER A 102 -4.83 8.48 11.04
C SER A 102 -4.34 7.13 11.55
N ARG A 103 -3.36 7.14 12.45
CA ARG A 103 -2.81 5.89 13.03
C ARG A 103 -3.88 5.05 13.78
N PRO A 104 -4.75 5.62 14.63
CA PRO A 104 -5.81 4.85 15.27
C PRO A 104 -6.77 4.21 14.25
N GLU A 105 -7.15 4.93 13.19
CA GLU A 105 -8.02 4.38 12.14
C GLU A 105 -7.35 3.22 11.37
N ILE A 106 -6.03 3.29 11.18
CA ILE A 106 -5.26 2.18 10.60
C ILE A 106 -5.27 0.98 11.55
N GLU A 107 -5.02 1.20 12.85
CA GLU A 107 -5.01 0.14 13.86
C GLU A 107 -6.38 -0.54 13.95
N GLU A 108 -7.48 0.22 13.95
CA GLU A 108 -8.85 -0.30 13.89
C GLU A 108 -9.09 -1.14 12.62
N ALA A 109 -8.67 -0.64 11.45
CA ALA A 109 -8.79 -1.36 10.18
C ALA A 109 -7.93 -2.63 10.09
N LEU A 110 -6.95 -2.80 10.98
CA LEU A 110 -6.12 -4.00 11.09
C LEU A 110 -6.65 -5.01 12.13
N ILE A 111 -7.49 -4.58 13.05
CA ILE A 111 -8.08 -5.43 14.10
C ILE A 111 -9.42 -6.02 13.66
N ALA A 112 -10.14 -5.35 12.76
CA ALA A 112 -11.48 -5.74 12.33
C ALA A 112 -11.56 -7.20 11.84
N PHE A 113 -12.08 -8.07 12.70
CA PHE A 113 -12.58 -9.42 12.46
C PHE A 113 -13.88 -9.59 13.23
#